data_AF-A0A2E2VUD8-F1
#
_entry.id   AF-A0A2E2VUD8-F1
#
_cell.length_a   1.000
_cell.length_b   1.000
_cell.length_c   1.000
_cell.angle_alpha   90.00
_cell.angle_beta   90.00
_cell.angle_gamma   90.00
#
_symmetry.space_group_name_H-M   'P 1'
#
loop_
_entity.id
_entity.type
_entity.pdbx_description
1 polymer ?
#
loop_
_entity_poly.entity_id
_entity_poly.type
_entity_poly.pdbx_seq_one_letter_code
_entity_poly.pdbx_strand_id
1 'polypeptide(L)'
;MQIPEKRLKELKGLLEKEYGREFSDVEVLEAGNTLCGLAEILYDHWREESRREKKLKESPKGFVLEGVGYTCFICGGGTPANGNWYDKYGIKCSVCQRAINRKEIPASLAKNKESWYTKYDLERSFNLNRYDIKRWVKEEILKARTISREDGGTHVQLFLIKNNRGFLPPKKLVKSRLVKETKDGKDFYHSEPWYRFVDPKEYLKDYKIMDYLEVTRD
;
A
#
# COMPACT_ATOMS: atom_id res chain seq x y z
N MET A 1 -24.69 -16.43 -13.96
CA MET A 1 -24.60 -16.74 -15.42
C MET A 1 -24.62 -18.26 -15.60
N GLN A 2 -25.40 -18.82 -16.54
CA GLN A 2 -25.38 -20.27 -16.78
C GLN A 2 -24.24 -20.62 -17.74
N ILE A 3 -23.31 -21.48 -17.32
CA ILE A 3 -22.16 -21.87 -18.14
C ILE A 3 -22.60 -22.96 -19.13
N PRO A 4 -22.37 -22.81 -20.45
CA PRO A 4 -22.72 -23.84 -21.42
C PRO A 4 -21.97 -25.15 -21.16
N GLU A 5 -22.64 -26.29 -21.31
CA GLU A 5 -22.06 -27.63 -21.06
C GLU A 5 -20.77 -27.88 -21.86
N LYS A 6 -20.71 -27.40 -23.11
CA LYS A 6 -19.51 -27.48 -23.95
C LYS A 6 -18.29 -26.81 -23.29
N ARG A 7 -18.49 -25.68 -22.59
CA ARG A 7 -17.43 -24.96 -21.88
C ARG A 7 -17.01 -25.66 -20.60
N LEU A 8 -17.94 -26.33 -19.92
CA LEU A 8 -17.61 -27.16 -18.75
C LEU A 8 -16.75 -28.36 -19.16
N LYS A 9 -17.06 -29.02 -20.28
CA LYS A 9 -16.24 -30.12 -20.82
C LYS A 9 -14.83 -29.65 -21.21
N GLU A 10 -14.73 -28.48 -21.85
CA GLU A 10 -13.44 -27.85 -22.17
C GLU A 10 -12.63 -27.55 -20.90
N LEU A 11 -13.27 -26.95 -19.89
CA LEU A 11 -12.64 -26.66 -18.60
C LEU A 11 -12.17 -27.93 -17.88
N LYS A 12 -12.97 -29.00 -17.87
CA LYS A 12 -12.60 -30.30 -17.30
C LYS A 12 -11.31 -30.81 -17.92
N GLY A 13 -11.23 -30.85 -19.26
CA GLY A 13 -10.02 -31.30 -19.95
C GLY A 13 -8.78 -30.45 -19.65
N LEU A 14 -8.93 -29.14 -19.43
CA LEU A 14 -7.82 -28.27 -19.02
C LEU A 14 -7.36 -28.56 -17.57
N LEU A 15 -8.31 -28.73 -16.64
CA LEU A 15 -8.01 -29.04 -15.24
C LEU A 15 -7.31 -30.40 -15.11
N GLU A 16 -7.82 -31.42 -15.79
CA GLU A 16 -7.24 -32.77 -15.73
C GLU A 16 -5.84 -32.80 -16.33
N LYS A 17 -5.60 -32.04 -17.40
CA LYS A 17 -4.27 -31.88 -18.00
C LYS A 17 -3.28 -31.18 -17.07
N GLU A 18 -3.71 -30.13 -16.37
CA GLU A 18 -2.84 -29.33 -15.50
C GLU A 18 -2.48 -30.07 -14.21
N TYR A 19 -3.46 -30.74 -13.60
CA TYR A 19 -3.28 -31.37 -12.28
C TYR A 19 -3.03 -32.88 -12.35
N GLY A 20 -3.13 -33.50 -13.52
CA GLY A 20 -2.84 -34.93 -13.73
C GLY A 20 -3.78 -35.87 -12.99
N ARG A 21 -5.00 -35.43 -12.66
CA ARG A 21 -6.04 -36.22 -11.97
C ARG A 21 -7.39 -35.97 -12.61
N GLU A 22 -8.33 -36.90 -12.43
CA GLU A 22 -9.72 -36.71 -12.84
C GLU A 22 -10.43 -35.65 -11.95
N PHE A 23 -11.35 -34.89 -12.55
CA PHE A 23 -12.20 -33.94 -11.84
C PHE A 23 -13.67 -34.36 -11.96
N SER A 24 -14.40 -34.34 -10.84
CA SER A 24 -15.85 -34.55 -10.84
C SER A 24 -16.59 -33.38 -11.49
N ASP A 25 -17.81 -33.63 -11.97
CA ASP A 25 -18.62 -32.57 -12.60
C ASP A 25 -18.95 -31.42 -11.63
N VAL A 26 -19.05 -31.71 -10.33
CA VAL A 26 -19.25 -30.72 -9.27
C VAL A 26 -18.02 -29.82 -9.15
N GLU A 27 -16.81 -30.39 -9.06
CA GLU A 27 -15.56 -29.60 -9.00
C GLU A 27 -15.39 -28.72 -10.24
N VAL A 28 -15.72 -29.23 -11.43
CA VAL A 28 -15.64 -28.48 -12.69
C VAL A 28 -16.65 -27.31 -12.70
N LEU A 29 -17.87 -27.54 -12.21
CA LEU A 29 -18.89 -26.50 -12.12
C LEU A 29 -18.48 -25.41 -11.12
N GLU A 30 -17.94 -25.77 -9.95
CA GLU A 30 -17.44 -24.84 -8.95
C GLU A 30 -16.28 -23.99 -9.47
N ALA A 31 -15.31 -24.63 -10.14
CA ALA A 31 -14.19 -23.94 -10.78
C ALA A 31 -14.68 -22.97 -11.87
N GLY A 32 -15.63 -23.41 -12.70
CA GLY A 32 -16.25 -22.58 -13.73
C GLY A 32 -16.95 -21.36 -13.15
N ASN A 33 -17.77 -21.54 -12.11
CA ASN A 33 -18.47 -20.44 -11.44
C ASN A 33 -17.50 -19.45 -10.80
N THR A 34 -16.43 -19.95 -10.19
CA THR A 34 -15.38 -19.11 -9.59
C THR A 34 -14.66 -18.27 -10.65
N LEU A 35 -14.32 -18.87 -11.80
CA LEU A 35 -13.70 -18.15 -12.91
C LEU A 35 -14.64 -17.08 -13.47
N CYS A 36 -15.93 -17.39 -13.64
CA CYS A 36 -16.93 -16.43 -14.08
C CYS A 36 -17.09 -15.28 -13.08
N GLY A 37 -17.16 -15.58 -11.78
CA GLY A 37 -17.24 -14.56 -10.73
C GLY A 37 -16.00 -13.64 -10.71
N LEU A 38 -14.80 -14.21 -10.87
CA LEU A 38 -13.58 -13.40 -11.02
C LEU A 38 -13.65 -12.50 -12.25
N ALA A 39 -14.11 -13.01 -13.39
CA ALA A 39 -14.25 -12.23 -14.61
C ALA A 39 -15.26 -11.08 -14.44
N GLU A 40 -16.37 -11.30 -13.73
CA GLU A 40 -17.36 -10.26 -13.41
C GLU A 40 -16.72 -9.14 -12.56
N ILE A 41 -15.98 -9.49 -11.49
CA ILE A 41 -15.28 -8.52 -10.65
C ILE A 41 -14.26 -7.70 -11.47
N LEU A 42 -13.49 -8.35 -12.33
CA LEU A 42 -12.51 -7.69 -13.19
C LEU A 42 -13.18 -6.76 -14.20
N TYR A 43 -14.30 -7.18 -14.78
CA TYR A 43 -15.08 -6.37 -15.72
C TYR A 43 -15.66 -5.12 -15.05
N ASP A 44 -16.23 -5.26 -13.86
CA ASP A 44 -16.74 -4.12 -13.08
C ASP A 44 -15.62 -3.14 -12.72
N HIS A 45 -14.46 -3.64 -12.32
CA HIS A 45 -13.29 -2.80 -12.06
C HIS A 45 -12.82 -2.05 -13.32
N TRP A 46 -12.72 -2.75 -14.45
CA TRP A 46 -12.35 -2.15 -15.73
C TRP A 46 -13.36 -1.09 -16.18
N ARG A 47 -14.66 -1.33 -15.99
CA ARG A 47 -15.72 -0.38 -16.31
C ARG A 47 -15.58 0.90 -15.50
N GLU A 48 -15.37 0.78 -14.19
CA GLU A 48 -15.17 1.94 -13.31
C GLU A 48 -13.89 2.70 -13.61
N GLU A 49 -12.78 2.01 -13.89
CA GLU A 49 -11.54 2.69 -14.26
C GLU A 49 -11.67 3.39 -15.62
N SER A 50 -12.30 2.74 -16.61
CA SER A 50 -12.62 3.36 -17.90
C SER A 50 -13.50 4.61 -17.75
N ARG A 51 -14.47 4.58 -16.83
CA ARG A 51 -15.30 5.76 -16.48
C ARG A 51 -14.44 6.87 -15.90
N ARG A 52 -13.53 6.55 -14.97
CA ARG A 52 -12.62 7.52 -14.34
C ARG A 52 -11.65 8.13 -15.35
N GLU A 53 -11.09 7.33 -16.25
CA GLU A 53 -10.20 7.79 -17.31
C GLU A 53 -10.91 8.78 -18.24
N LYS A 54 -12.14 8.47 -18.68
CA LYS A 54 -12.95 9.40 -19.48
C LYS A 54 -13.20 10.70 -18.72
N LYS A 55 -13.63 10.61 -17.45
CA LYS A 55 -13.87 11.80 -16.62
C LYS A 55 -12.59 12.61 -16.34
N LEU A 56 -11.41 11.98 -16.27
CA LEU A 56 -10.14 12.69 -16.18
C LEU A 56 -9.79 13.44 -17.47
N LYS A 57 -10.18 12.93 -18.65
CA LYS A 57 -10.04 13.67 -19.91
C LYS A 57 -10.92 14.92 -19.93
N GLU A 58 -12.14 14.82 -19.42
CA GLU A 58 -13.08 15.95 -19.30
C GLU A 58 -12.70 16.93 -18.18
N SER A 59 -12.13 16.42 -17.08
CA SER A 59 -11.70 17.17 -15.90
C SER A 59 -10.23 16.88 -15.54
N PRO A 60 -9.25 17.43 -16.28
CA PRO A 60 -7.82 17.09 -16.11
C PRO A 60 -7.23 17.45 -14.74
N LYS A 61 -7.86 18.38 -14.01
CA LYS A 61 -7.45 18.76 -12.64
C LYS A 61 -7.93 17.77 -11.57
N GLY A 62 -8.79 16.82 -11.95
CA GLY A 62 -9.41 15.86 -11.06
C GLY A 62 -10.86 16.19 -10.73
N PHE A 63 -11.50 15.30 -9.98
CA PHE A 63 -12.90 15.38 -9.59
C PHE A 63 -13.15 14.59 -8.29
N VAL A 64 -14.32 14.80 -7.69
CA VAL A 64 -14.81 14.03 -6.54
C VAL A 64 -15.39 12.70 -7.03
N LEU A 65 -15.00 11.58 -6.39
CA LEU A 65 -15.62 10.28 -6.62
C LEU A 65 -16.94 10.18 -5.85
N GLU A 66 -17.94 9.64 -6.53
CA GLU A 66 -19.23 9.28 -5.95
C GLU A 66 -19.06 8.09 -4.99
N GLY A 67 -19.80 8.10 -3.89
CA GLY A 67 -19.80 7.05 -2.87
C GLY A 67 -19.01 7.36 -1.60
N VAL A 68 -18.91 6.35 -0.74
CA VAL A 68 -18.22 6.38 0.56
C VAL A 68 -17.27 5.20 0.68
N GLY A 69 -16.41 5.21 1.70
CA GLY A 69 -15.54 4.06 2.01
C GLY A 69 -14.21 4.04 1.25
N TYR A 70 -13.88 5.10 0.50
CA TYR A 70 -12.55 5.20 -0.07
C TYR A 70 -11.48 5.55 0.98
N THR A 71 -10.23 5.20 0.68
CA THR A 71 -9.08 5.47 1.55
C THR A 71 -8.11 6.44 0.88
N CYS A 72 -7.70 7.48 1.60
CA CYS A 72 -6.68 8.41 1.11
C CYS A 72 -5.32 7.71 0.98
N PHE A 73 -4.70 7.78 -0.21
CA PHE A 73 -3.41 7.12 -0.44
C PHE A 73 -2.27 7.71 0.43
N ILE A 74 -2.36 9.00 0.79
CA ILE A 74 -1.33 9.71 1.54
C ILE A 74 -1.45 9.46 3.04
N CYS A 75 -2.61 9.71 3.65
CA CYS A 75 -2.76 9.61 5.11
C CYS A 75 -3.36 8.29 5.59
N GLY A 76 -3.90 7.46 4.70
CA GLY A 76 -4.61 6.23 5.06
C GLY A 76 -5.98 6.45 5.71
N GLY A 77 -6.42 7.69 5.89
CA GLY A 77 -7.73 8.00 6.45
C GLY A 77 -8.86 7.69 5.46
N GLY A 78 -9.97 7.19 5.98
CA GLY A 78 -11.20 7.04 5.22
C GLY A 78 -11.75 8.38 4.75
N THR A 79 -12.37 8.42 3.59
CA THR A 79 -13.00 9.63 3.04
C THR A 79 -14.52 9.52 3.15
N PRO A 80 -15.20 10.46 3.83
CA PRO A 80 -16.65 10.53 3.82
C PRO A 80 -17.16 10.92 2.42
N ALA A 81 -18.48 10.88 2.22
CA ALA A 81 -19.12 11.35 0.99
C ALA A 81 -18.63 12.78 0.68
N ASN A 82 -18.24 13.01 -0.58
CA ASN A 82 -17.67 14.27 -1.05
C ASN A 82 -16.35 14.71 -0.39
N GLY A 83 -15.76 13.88 0.49
CA GLY A 83 -14.52 14.15 1.20
C GLY A 83 -13.25 13.68 0.47
N ASN A 84 -13.38 13.21 -0.77
CA ASN A 84 -12.29 12.67 -1.58
C ASN A 84 -12.02 13.53 -2.82
N TRP A 85 -10.82 13.34 -3.39
CA TRP A 85 -10.40 13.91 -4.66
C TRP A 85 -9.62 12.86 -5.43
N TYR A 86 -9.95 12.70 -6.71
CA TYR A 86 -9.27 11.82 -7.65
C TYR A 86 -8.70 12.64 -8.79
N ASP A 87 -7.41 12.48 -9.06
CA ASP A 87 -6.72 13.07 -10.21
C ASP A 87 -5.74 12.05 -10.81
N LYS A 88 -4.88 12.47 -11.75
CA LYS A 88 -3.86 11.61 -12.38
C LYS A 88 -2.86 10.95 -11.41
N TYR A 89 -2.78 11.42 -10.17
CA TYR A 89 -1.94 10.83 -9.12
C TYR A 89 -2.71 9.86 -8.23
N GLY A 90 -4.01 9.70 -8.42
CA GLY A 90 -4.86 8.80 -7.65
C GLY A 90 -5.63 9.51 -6.53
N ILE A 91 -6.24 8.69 -5.68
CA ILE A 91 -7.20 9.11 -4.67
C ILE A 91 -6.56 9.68 -3.41
N LYS A 92 -7.18 10.73 -2.88
CA LYS A 92 -6.77 11.42 -1.65
C LYS A 92 -7.96 12.06 -0.95
N CYS A 93 -7.84 12.31 0.34
CA CYS A 93 -8.83 13.10 1.06
C CYS A 93 -8.69 14.59 0.70
N SER A 94 -9.76 15.36 0.93
CA SER A 94 -9.80 16.80 0.69
C SER A 94 -8.70 17.56 1.44
N VAL A 95 -8.33 17.13 2.66
CA VAL A 95 -7.23 17.73 3.45
C VAL A 95 -5.89 17.57 2.73
N CYS A 96 -5.57 16.36 2.26
CA CYS A 96 -4.34 16.09 1.52
C CYS A 96 -4.34 16.77 0.14
N GLN A 97 -5.49 16.87 -0.53
CA GLN A 97 -5.62 17.66 -1.76
C GLN A 97 -5.31 19.13 -1.52
N ARG A 98 -5.83 19.73 -0.45
CA ARG A 98 -5.53 21.12 -0.09
C ARG A 98 -4.05 21.33 0.20
N ALA A 99 -3.39 20.39 0.88
CA ALA A 99 -1.95 20.43 1.13
C ALA A 99 -1.13 20.44 -0.18
N ILE A 100 -1.56 19.67 -1.19
CA ILE A 100 -0.97 19.69 -2.54
C ILE A 100 -1.19 21.04 -3.20
N ASN A 101 -2.41 21.58 -3.15
CA ASN A 101 -2.75 22.88 -3.73
C ASN A 101 -1.91 24.02 -3.11
N ARG A 102 -1.67 23.96 -1.79
CA ARG A 102 -0.80 24.88 -1.04
C ARG A 102 0.70 24.59 -1.21
N LYS A 103 1.07 23.58 -2.00
CA LYS A 103 2.46 23.15 -2.25
C LYS A 103 3.23 22.73 -1.00
N GLU A 104 2.53 22.34 0.08
CA GLU A 104 3.14 21.78 1.29
C GLU A 104 3.82 20.43 1.00
N ILE A 105 3.19 19.66 0.11
CA ILE A 105 3.67 18.36 -0.38
C ILE A 105 3.45 18.22 -1.90
N PRO A 106 4.30 17.47 -2.62
CA PRO A 106 4.10 17.23 -4.04
C PRO A 106 2.96 16.23 -4.31
N ALA A 107 2.23 16.44 -5.40
CA ALA A 107 1.12 15.57 -5.78
C ALA A 107 1.54 14.11 -6.04
N SER A 108 2.80 13.90 -6.45
CA SER A 108 3.37 12.56 -6.70
C SER A 108 3.34 11.64 -5.47
N LEU A 109 3.22 12.18 -4.25
CA LEU A 109 3.10 11.35 -3.04
C LEU A 109 1.80 10.52 -3.04
N ALA A 110 0.75 10.97 -3.74
CA ALA A 110 -0.50 10.23 -3.89
C ALA A 110 -0.39 9.01 -4.81
N LYS A 111 0.74 8.83 -5.51
CA LYS A 111 0.99 7.72 -6.43
C LYS A 111 2.14 6.81 -5.99
N ASN A 112 3.18 7.36 -5.37
CA ASN A 112 4.40 6.63 -5.04
C ASN A 112 4.65 6.59 -3.52
N LYS A 113 4.19 5.52 -2.86
CA LYS A 113 4.35 5.28 -1.43
C LYS A 113 5.77 4.86 -1.01
N GLU A 114 6.62 4.50 -1.98
CA GLU A 114 8.03 4.13 -1.74
C GLU A 114 8.94 5.35 -1.58
N SER A 115 8.44 6.57 -1.85
CA SER A 115 9.23 7.80 -1.83
C SER A 115 9.24 8.56 -0.49
N TRP A 116 8.50 8.08 0.51
CA TRP A 116 8.34 8.72 1.82
C TRP A 116 7.93 7.70 2.89
N TYR A 117 8.22 8.00 4.15
CA TYR A 117 7.77 7.24 5.32
C TYR A 117 6.67 8.01 6.07
N THR A 118 5.72 7.29 6.67
CA THR A 118 4.90 7.76 7.79
C THR A 118 5.63 7.53 9.12
N LYS A 119 5.07 8.03 10.23
CA LYS A 119 5.50 7.60 11.58
C LYS A 119 5.40 6.09 11.75
N TYR A 120 4.27 5.50 11.35
CA TYR A 120 4.06 4.06 11.41
C TYR A 120 5.11 3.28 10.61
N ASP A 121 5.48 3.76 9.42
CA ASP A 121 6.55 3.12 8.65
C ASP A 121 7.90 3.20 9.38
N LEU A 122 8.22 4.32 10.04
CA LEU A 122 9.46 4.47 10.81
C LEU A 122 9.47 3.56 12.05
N GLU A 123 8.36 3.51 12.78
CA GLU A 123 8.18 2.63 13.94
C GLU A 123 8.37 1.16 13.52
N ARG A 124 7.66 0.71 12.47
CA ARG A 124 7.75 -0.67 11.99
C ARG A 124 9.11 -1.02 11.39
N SER A 125 9.74 -0.09 10.66
CA SER A 125 10.98 -0.39 9.93
C SER A 125 12.21 -0.29 10.82
N PHE A 126 12.23 0.58 11.83
CA PHE A 126 13.42 0.88 12.62
C PHE A 126 13.24 0.66 14.12
N ASN A 127 12.06 0.14 14.54
CA ASN A 127 11.68 0.00 15.94
C ASN A 127 11.78 1.33 16.73
N LEU A 128 11.58 2.46 16.05
CA LEU A 128 11.60 3.78 16.67
C LEU A 128 10.33 3.98 17.46
N ASN A 129 10.43 4.57 18.66
CA ASN A 129 9.23 4.97 19.38
C ASN A 129 8.77 6.39 18.94
N ARG A 130 7.50 6.70 19.22
CA ARG A 130 6.89 7.99 18.86
C ARG A 130 7.60 9.22 19.45
N TYR A 131 8.25 9.07 20.61
CA TYR A 131 8.92 10.16 21.31
C TYR A 131 10.26 10.49 20.65
N ASP A 132 11.00 9.47 20.22
CA ASP A 132 12.24 9.63 19.47
C ASP A 132 11.99 10.29 18.13
N ILE A 133 10.95 9.85 17.40
CA ILE A 133 10.58 10.50 16.13
C ILE A 133 10.25 11.99 16.38
N LYS A 134 9.49 12.31 17.44
CA LYS A 134 9.16 13.70 17.77
C LYS A 134 10.40 14.52 18.15
N ARG A 135 11.31 13.92 18.92
CA ARG A 135 12.59 14.52 19.32
C ARG A 135 13.47 14.79 18.09
N TRP A 136 13.68 13.81 17.23
CA TRP A 136 14.50 13.94 16.02
C TRP A 136 13.94 14.99 15.05
N VAL A 137 12.61 15.15 14.99
CA VAL A 137 11.99 16.25 14.23
C VAL A 137 12.28 17.60 14.87
N LYS A 138 12.18 17.71 16.20
CA LYS A 138 12.46 18.95 16.94
C LYS A 138 13.94 19.36 16.84
N GLU A 139 14.84 18.38 16.83
CA GLU A 139 16.30 18.55 16.73
C GLU A 139 16.79 18.64 15.27
N GLU A 140 15.87 18.67 14.29
CA GLU A 140 16.15 18.74 12.85
C GLU A 140 17.01 17.59 12.27
N ILE A 141 17.22 16.52 13.04
CA ILE A 141 17.84 15.27 12.60
C ILE A 141 16.99 14.64 11.49
N LEU A 142 15.66 14.69 11.65
CA LEU A 142 14.69 14.11 10.72
C LEU A 142 13.73 15.18 10.19
N LYS A 143 13.78 15.43 8.87
CA LYS A 143 12.95 16.45 8.22
C LYS A 143 11.56 15.91 7.89
N ALA A 144 10.56 16.45 8.57
CA ALA A 144 9.14 16.14 8.35
C ALA A 144 8.46 17.16 7.43
N ARG A 145 7.48 16.69 6.64
CA ARG A 145 6.44 17.52 6.02
C ARG A 145 5.14 17.29 6.77
N THR A 146 4.68 18.31 7.48
CA THR A 146 3.42 18.26 8.25
C THR A 146 2.29 18.78 7.39
N ILE A 147 1.25 17.97 7.25
CA ILE A 147 -0.03 18.42 6.69
C ILE A 147 -0.92 18.80 7.88
N SER A 148 -1.42 20.02 7.88
CA SER A 148 -2.33 20.50 8.92
C SER A 148 -3.80 20.33 8.52
N ARG A 149 -4.64 20.06 9.51
CA ARG A 149 -6.10 20.18 9.46
C ARG A 149 -6.48 21.67 9.46
N GLU A 150 -7.75 21.96 9.18
CA GLU A 150 -8.26 23.34 9.18
C GLU A 150 -8.30 23.97 10.58
N ASP A 151 -8.49 23.15 11.61
CA ASP A 151 -8.44 23.55 13.02
C ASP A 151 -7.02 23.78 13.55
N GLY A 152 -6.00 23.71 12.70
CA GLY A 152 -4.59 23.85 13.08
C GLY A 152 -3.94 22.58 13.65
N GLY A 153 -4.71 21.51 13.86
CA GLY A 153 -4.17 20.22 14.29
C GLY A 153 -3.32 19.53 13.22
N THR A 154 -2.44 18.61 13.62
CA THR A 154 -1.69 17.78 12.66
C THR A 154 -2.63 16.74 12.03
N HIS A 155 -2.68 16.70 10.69
CA HIS A 155 -3.38 15.66 9.94
C HIS A 155 -2.49 14.44 9.74
N VAL A 156 -1.29 14.64 9.19
CA VAL A 156 -0.28 13.58 8.99
C VAL A 156 1.10 14.22 8.86
N GLN A 157 2.14 13.47 9.26
CA GLN A 157 3.54 13.82 8.99
C GLN A 157 4.16 12.82 8.04
N LEU A 158 4.80 13.35 7.00
CA LEU A 158 5.46 12.57 5.96
C LEU A 158 6.96 12.86 5.95
N PHE A 159 7.77 11.82 5.91
CA PHE A 159 9.23 11.89 5.89
C PHE A 159 9.71 11.51 4.51
N LEU A 160 9.81 12.50 3.62
CA LEU A 160 10.21 12.27 2.23
C LEU A 160 11.68 11.86 2.19
N ILE A 161 11.97 10.75 1.50
CA ILE A 161 13.33 10.23 1.39
C ILE A 161 14.25 11.26 0.73
N LYS A 162 13.75 12.00 -0.28
CA LYS A 162 14.52 13.08 -0.93
C LYS A 162 14.94 14.20 0.02
N ASN A 163 14.14 14.50 1.05
CA ASN A 163 14.46 15.55 2.02
C ASN A 163 15.42 15.03 3.11
N ASN A 164 15.53 13.71 3.24
CA ASN A 164 16.34 12.99 4.23
C ASN A 164 17.38 12.11 3.52
N ARG A 165 17.93 12.58 2.39
CA ARG A 165 18.87 11.81 1.55
C ARG A 165 20.12 11.49 2.35
N GLY A 166 20.55 10.22 2.32
CA GLY A 166 21.68 9.72 3.11
C GLY A 166 21.36 9.48 4.58
N PHE A 167 20.18 9.87 5.07
CA PHE A 167 19.70 9.51 6.40
C PHE A 167 18.72 8.33 6.33
N LEU A 168 17.63 8.49 5.57
CA LEU A 168 16.64 7.42 5.40
C LEU A 168 17.01 6.51 4.21
N PRO A 169 17.00 5.18 4.39
CA PRO A 169 17.16 4.24 3.28
C PRO A 169 15.91 4.18 2.39
N PRO A 170 16.04 3.72 1.13
CA PRO A 170 14.91 3.28 0.33
C PRO A 170 14.08 2.22 1.05
N LYS A 171 12.75 2.35 1.02
CA LYS A 171 11.82 1.43 1.69
C LYS A 171 12.04 -0.04 1.34
N LYS A 172 12.43 -0.34 0.10
CA LYS A 172 12.76 -1.70 -0.35
C LYS A 172 13.81 -2.42 0.51
N LEU A 173 14.74 -1.70 1.13
CA LEU A 173 15.78 -2.31 1.97
C LEU A 173 15.23 -2.77 3.32
N VAL A 174 14.19 -2.09 3.83
CA VAL A 174 13.66 -2.27 5.18
C VAL A 174 12.29 -2.96 5.20
N LYS A 175 11.92 -3.66 4.12
CA LYS A 175 10.67 -4.41 4.05
C LYS A 175 10.75 -5.66 4.94
N SER A 176 9.70 -5.86 5.73
CA SER A 176 9.49 -7.12 6.44
C SER A 176 9.43 -8.30 5.46
N ARG A 177 9.85 -9.48 5.91
CA ARG A 177 9.79 -10.73 5.15
C ARG A 177 8.69 -11.61 5.71
N LEU A 178 8.05 -12.41 4.85
CA LEU A 178 7.12 -13.46 5.27
C LEU A 178 7.94 -14.69 5.62
N VAL A 179 7.76 -15.22 6.82
CA VAL A 179 8.44 -16.41 7.32
C VAL A 179 7.40 -17.52 7.50
N LYS A 180 7.81 -18.74 7.16
CA LYS A 180 7.06 -19.96 7.37
C LYS A 180 7.59 -20.65 8.63
N GLU A 181 6.69 -21.00 9.55
CA GLU A 181 6.97 -21.78 10.75
C GLU A 181 6.07 -23.01 10.76
N THR A 182 6.64 -24.20 10.90
CA THR A 182 5.86 -25.44 11.00
C THR A 182 5.79 -25.86 12.47
N LYS A 183 4.57 -25.88 13.03
CA LYS A 183 4.30 -26.29 14.40
C LYS A 183 3.17 -27.32 14.41
N ASP A 184 3.39 -28.44 15.09
CA ASP A 184 2.43 -29.56 15.17
C ASP A 184 1.95 -30.06 13.79
N GLY A 185 2.85 -30.08 12.80
CA GLY A 185 2.55 -30.47 11.42
C GLY A 185 1.71 -29.45 10.63
N LYS A 186 1.44 -28.27 11.19
CA LYS A 186 0.72 -27.17 10.52
C LYS A 186 1.68 -26.03 10.19
N ASP A 187 1.49 -25.46 9.01
CA ASP A 187 2.26 -24.33 8.53
C ASP A 187 1.60 -23.01 8.94
N PHE A 188 2.37 -22.16 9.61
CA PHE A 188 2.01 -20.80 9.98
C PHE A 188 2.88 -19.82 9.21
N TYR A 189 2.29 -18.73 8.74
CA TYR A 189 3.00 -17.67 8.06
C TYR A 189 2.89 -16.38 8.86
N HIS A 190 4.00 -15.77 9.22
CA HIS A 190 4.04 -14.51 9.93
C HIS A 190 5.08 -13.56 9.33
N SER A 191 4.95 -12.26 9.62
CA SER A 191 5.84 -11.25 9.08
C SER A 191 6.92 -10.91 10.10
N GLU A 192 8.18 -11.01 9.70
CA GLU A 192 9.33 -10.65 10.52
C GLU A 192 10.03 -9.40 9.97
N PRO A 193 10.58 -8.52 10.83
CA PRO A 193 11.27 -7.32 10.40
C PRO A 193 12.59 -7.66 9.68
N TRP A 194 13.04 -6.76 8.79
CA TRP A 194 14.20 -6.99 7.92
C TRP A 194 15.50 -7.26 8.70
N TYR A 195 15.66 -6.65 9.86
CA TYR A 195 16.87 -6.74 10.70
C TYR A 195 17.05 -8.11 11.38
N ARG A 196 16.09 -9.03 11.27
CA ARG A 196 16.29 -10.43 11.69
C ARG A 196 17.06 -11.28 10.67
N PHE A 197 17.26 -10.76 9.46
CA PHE A 197 17.85 -11.53 8.35
C PHE A 197 19.20 -11.02 7.88
N VAL A 198 19.68 -9.90 8.43
CA VAL A 198 20.91 -9.22 8.05
C VAL A 198 21.49 -8.51 9.28
N ASP A 199 22.80 -8.27 9.32
CA ASP A 199 23.37 -7.35 10.31
C ASP A 199 22.93 -5.92 9.98
N PRO A 200 22.16 -5.23 10.85
CA PRO A 200 21.65 -3.89 10.55
C PRO A 200 22.75 -2.85 10.33
N LYS A 201 23.87 -2.96 11.06
CA LYS A 201 24.98 -1.99 10.96
C LYS A 201 25.70 -2.13 9.64
N GLU A 202 25.92 -3.35 9.18
CA GLU A 202 26.55 -3.59 7.89
C GLU A 202 25.60 -3.28 6.73
N TYR A 203 24.35 -3.73 6.83
CA TYR A 203 23.37 -3.65 5.76
C TYR A 203 22.90 -2.21 5.46
N LEU A 204 22.84 -1.35 6.49
CA LEU A 204 22.48 0.06 6.34
C LEU A 204 23.65 1.02 6.63
N LYS A 205 24.90 0.56 6.51
CA LYS A 205 26.11 1.36 6.83
C LYS A 205 26.20 2.72 6.11
N ASP A 206 25.61 2.82 4.92
CA ASP A 206 25.63 4.05 4.10
C ASP A 206 24.52 5.05 4.50
N TYR A 207 23.72 4.74 5.52
CA TYR A 207 22.59 5.55 5.98
C TYR A 207 22.78 6.01 7.43
N LYS A 208 22.82 7.33 7.60
CA LYS A 208 23.06 7.99 8.91
C LYS A 208 22.03 7.68 9.98
N ILE A 209 20.87 7.11 9.63
CA ILE A 209 19.92 6.63 10.66
C ILE A 209 20.58 5.60 11.60
N MET A 210 21.54 4.81 11.11
CA MET A 210 22.25 3.83 11.92
C MET A 210 23.11 4.44 13.03
N ASP A 211 23.55 5.70 12.89
CA ASP A 211 24.30 6.41 13.92
C ASP A 211 23.44 6.71 15.16
N TYR A 212 22.11 6.62 15.02
CA TYR A 212 21.13 6.93 16.06
C TYR A 212 20.34 5.70 16.54
N LEU A 213 20.61 4.52 16.00
CA LEU A 213 19.93 3.28 16.38
C LEU A 213 20.84 2.42 17.24
N GLU A 214 20.31 1.96 18.37
CA GLU A 214 20.93 0.91 19.17
C GLU A 214 20.48 -0.45 18.65
N VAL A 215 21.43 -1.32 18.32
CA VAL A 215 21.15 -2.71 17.95
C VAL A 215 21.30 -3.56 19.20
N THR A 216 20.18 -3.90 19.83
CA THR A 216 20.14 -4.89 20.90
C THR A 216 20.08 -6.29 20.27
N ARG A 217 20.98 -7.18 20.69
CA ARG A 217 20.86 -8.60 20.39
C ARG A 217 20.02 -9.21 21.51
N ASP A 218 18.86 -9.75 21.14
CA ASP A 218 18.08 -10.64 22.01
C ASP A 218 18.81 -11.99 22.16
#